data_AF-A0AAW8NBJ9-F1
#
_entry.id   AF-A0AAW8NBJ9-F1
#
_cell.length_a   1.000
_cell.length_b   1.000
_cell.length_c   1.000
_cell.angle_alpha   90.00
_cell.angle_beta   90.00
_cell.angle_gamma   90.00
#
_symmetry.space_group_name_H-M   'P 1'
#
loop_
_entity.id
_entity.type
_entity.pdbx_description
1 polymer ?
#
loop_
_entity_poly.entity_id
_entity_poly.type
_entity_poly.pdbx_seq_one_letter_code
_entity_poly.pdbx_strand_id
1 'polypeptide(L)'
;MKTQDALLKQASITAQDSTVVATFDIDGTIPDSGAYVVGLMGATPDYSSQRRLCIEFMNGKAIAFYSFNREQGVEEDYDLSGVTHSENTITGSFPLAALNGLGKGHLMSAFSEAEGREYQHGVPVEEHL
;
A
#
# COMPACT_ATOMS: atom_id res chain seq x y z
N MET A 1 -16.50 8.48 -21.23
CA MET A 1 -15.98 7.76 -20.04
C MET A 1 -15.95 8.76 -18.91
N LYS A 2 -16.73 8.55 -17.84
CA LYS A 2 -16.47 9.23 -16.57
C LYS A 2 -15.32 8.46 -15.95
N THR A 3 -14.15 9.06 -15.91
CA THR A 3 -13.03 8.61 -15.09
C THR A 3 -13.52 8.63 -13.64
N GLN A 4 -13.93 7.47 -13.13
CA GLN A 4 -13.97 7.24 -11.68
C GLN A 4 -12.51 7.05 -11.29
N ASP A 5 -11.79 8.15 -11.16
CA ASP A 5 -10.37 8.12 -10.87
C ASP A 5 -10.25 7.60 -9.42
N ALA A 6 -9.82 6.34 -9.26
CA ALA A 6 -9.56 5.66 -7.98
C ALA A 6 -8.37 6.31 -7.26
N LEU A 7 -8.47 7.61 -6.97
CA LEU A 7 -7.38 8.42 -6.47
C LEU A 7 -7.28 8.27 -4.96
N LEU A 8 -6.10 7.95 -4.45
CA LEU A 8 -5.79 8.01 -3.03
C LEU A 8 -6.06 9.41 -2.49
N LYS A 9 -7.02 9.50 -1.57
CA LYS A 9 -7.35 10.70 -0.81
C LYS A 9 -6.56 10.77 0.48
N GLN A 10 -6.45 9.62 1.15
CA GLN A 10 -5.81 9.50 2.45
C GLN A 10 -5.24 8.08 2.58
N ALA A 11 -4.15 7.98 3.32
CA ALA A 11 -3.65 6.71 3.79
C ALA A 11 -3.31 6.83 5.28
N SER A 12 -3.53 5.77 6.03
CA SER A 12 -3.13 5.67 7.43
C SER A 12 -2.56 4.30 7.73
N ILE A 13 -1.73 4.25 8.76
CA ILE A 13 -1.23 2.99 9.32
C ILE A 13 -1.46 2.97 10.82
N THR A 14 -1.85 1.81 11.33
CA THR A 14 -1.94 1.55 12.78
C THR A 14 -1.20 0.28 13.12
N ALA A 15 -0.34 0.32 14.14
CA ALA A 15 0.26 -0.89 14.68
C ALA A 15 -0.73 -1.60 15.62
N GLN A 16 -0.97 -2.89 15.37
CA GLN A 16 -1.82 -3.74 16.21
C GLN A 16 -1.11 -5.08 16.42
N ASP A 17 -0.71 -5.35 17.66
CA ASP A 17 0.05 -6.55 18.03
C ASP A 17 1.31 -6.74 17.15
N SER A 18 1.32 -7.78 16.32
CA SER A 18 2.40 -8.10 15.38
C SER A 18 2.08 -7.71 13.94
N THR A 19 1.12 -6.82 13.73
CA THR A 19 0.64 -6.40 12.41
C THR A 19 0.63 -4.87 12.27
N VAL A 20 0.78 -4.42 11.04
CA VAL A 20 0.52 -3.04 10.62
C VAL A 20 -0.69 -3.07 9.71
N VAL A 21 -1.75 -2.41 10.14
CA VAL A 21 -2.96 -2.25 9.36
C VAL A 21 -2.83 -0.98 8.54
N ALA A 22 -2.66 -1.13 7.23
CA ALA A 22 -2.65 -0.02 6.28
C ALA A 22 -4.07 0.18 5.74
N THR A 23 -4.59 1.40 5.82
CA THR A 23 -5.88 1.78 5.25
C THR A 23 -5.66 2.84 4.18
N PHE A 24 -6.28 2.64 3.03
CA PHE A 24 -6.24 3.52 1.88
C PHE A 24 -7.67 3.93 1.52
N ASP A 25 -7.96 5.22 1.64
CA ASP A 25 -9.23 5.78 1.17
C ASP A 25 -9.04 6.37 -0.22
N ILE A 26 -9.88 5.93 -1.15
CA ILE A 26 -9.85 6.37 -2.55
C ILE A 26 -11.08 7.22 -2.89
N ASP A 27 -10.94 8.07 -3.89
CA ASP A 27 -12.09 8.68 -4.55
C ASP A 27 -12.73 7.66 -5.50
N GLY A 28 -14.06 7.62 -5.56
CA GLY A 28 -14.77 6.59 -6.32
C GLY A 28 -14.58 5.18 -5.77
N THR A 29 -14.31 4.22 -6.66
CA THR A 29 -14.19 2.80 -6.34
C THR A 29 -13.01 2.16 -7.07
N ILE A 30 -12.59 0.98 -6.61
CA ILE A 30 -11.58 0.17 -7.31
C ILE A 30 -12.02 -0.04 -8.77
N PRO A 31 -11.14 0.17 -9.76
CA PRO A 31 -11.49 -0.01 -11.17
C PRO A 31 -11.97 -1.44 -11.46
N ASP A 32 -13.10 -1.56 -12.17
CA ASP A 32 -13.71 -2.84 -12.56
C ASP A 32 -13.01 -3.52 -13.74
N SER A 33 -12.14 -2.78 -14.43
CA SER A 33 -11.28 -3.27 -15.51
C SER A 33 -9.85 -2.81 -15.31
N GLY A 34 -8.89 -3.68 -15.61
CA GLY A 34 -7.48 -3.34 -15.61
C GLY A 34 -6.76 -3.65 -14.31
N ALA A 35 -5.47 -3.29 -14.27
CA ALA A 35 -4.64 -3.40 -13.08
C ALA A 35 -4.70 -2.11 -12.25
N TYR A 36 -4.81 -2.26 -10.93
CA TYR A 36 -4.76 -1.15 -9.97
C TYR A 36 -3.98 -1.57 -8.73
N VAL A 37 -3.02 -0.76 -8.30
CA VAL A 37 -2.19 -1.02 -7.12
C VAL A 37 -2.34 0.13 -6.15
N VAL A 38 -2.48 -0.18 -4.86
CA VAL A 38 -2.23 0.77 -3.77
C VAL A 38 -1.11 0.24 -2.91
N GLY A 39 -0.28 1.14 -2.38
CA GLY A 39 0.78 0.71 -1.50
C GLY A 39 1.38 1.83 -0.68
N LEU A 40 2.21 1.40 0.27
CA LEU A 40 3.08 2.26 1.07
C LEU A 40 4.51 2.15 0.58
N MET A 41 5.22 3.26 0.61
CA MET A 41 6.66 3.34 0.47
C MET A 41 7.23 3.89 1.79
N GLY A 42 7.93 3.02 2.52
CA GLY A 42 8.70 3.38 3.69
C GLY A 42 10.18 3.51 3.33
N ALA A 43 10.88 4.51 3.88
CA ALA A 43 12.31 4.67 3.69
C ALA A 43 13.02 5.18 4.95
N THR A 44 14.30 4.83 5.12
CA THR A 44 15.15 5.53 6.10
C THR A 44 15.36 7.00 5.67
N PRO A 45 15.68 7.93 6.60
CA PRO A 45 15.86 9.34 6.25
C PRO A 45 16.91 9.61 5.17
N ASP A 46 17.92 8.75 5.08
CA ASP A 46 18.99 8.79 4.09
C ASP A 46 18.70 7.97 2.82
N TYR A 47 17.49 7.38 2.72
CA TYR A 47 17.04 6.52 1.63
C TYR A 47 17.89 5.26 1.40
N SER A 48 18.78 4.90 2.33
CA SER A 48 19.62 3.71 2.24
C SER A 48 18.82 2.42 2.35
N SER A 49 17.66 2.46 3.02
CA SER A 49 16.71 1.35 3.06
C SER A 49 15.31 1.78 2.61
N GLN A 50 14.63 0.91 1.87
CA GLN A 50 13.29 1.13 1.33
C GLN A 50 12.43 -0.14 1.43
N ARG A 51 11.18 0.03 1.85
CA ARG A 51 10.14 -1.01 1.92
C ARG A 51 8.96 -0.58 1.07
N ARG A 52 8.44 -1.48 0.22
CA ARG A 52 7.13 -1.32 -0.39
C ARG A 52 6.17 -2.32 0.20
N LEU A 53 4.97 -1.90 0.55
CA LEU A 53 3.87 -2.75 1.00
C LEU A 53 2.73 -2.53 0.02
N CYS A 54 2.28 -3.57 -0.67
CA CYS A 54 1.42 -3.44 -1.85
C CYS A 54 0.19 -4.34 -1.76
N ILE A 55 -0.91 -3.83 -2.30
CA ILE A 55 -2.10 -4.60 -2.64
C ILE A 55 -2.39 -4.36 -4.12
N GLU A 56 -2.46 -5.42 -4.91
CA GLU A 56 -2.77 -5.35 -6.33
C GLU A 56 -4.15 -5.91 -6.62
N PHE A 57 -4.87 -5.20 -7.47
CA PHE A 57 -6.19 -5.54 -7.98
C PHE A 57 -6.13 -5.75 -9.49
N MET A 58 -6.89 -6.73 -9.96
CA MET A 58 -7.16 -6.97 -11.37
C MET A 58 -8.67 -7.07 -11.57
N ASN A 59 -9.24 -6.19 -12.39
CA ASN A 59 -10.67 -6.13 -12.67
C ASN A 59 -11.52 -6.11 -11.38
N GLY A 60 -11.18 -5.21 -10.45
CA GLY A 60 -11.89 -5.01 -9.18
C GLY A 60 -11.64 -6.05 -8.11
N LYS A 61 -10.77 -7.05 -8.33
CA LYS A 61 -10.50 -8.13 -7.37
C LYS A 61 -9.04 -8.10 -6.91
N ALA A 62 -8.81 -8.21 -5.60
CA ALA A 62 -7.47 -8.37 -5.08
C ALA A 62 -6.84 -9.66 -5.62
N ILE A 63 -5.63 -9.56 -6.17
CA ILE A 63 -4.87 -10.68 -6.76
C ILE A 63 -3.49 -10.87 -6.14
N ALA A 64 -2.92 -9.83 -5.53
CA ALA A 64 -1.65 -9.94 -4.82
C ALA A 64 -1.64 -9.06 -3.57
N PHE A 65 -0.95 -9.54 -2.54
CA PHE A 65 -0.73 -8.85 -1.27
C PHE A 65 0.69 -9.17 -0.82
N TYR A 66 1.58 -8.19 -0.84
CA TYR A 66 3.02 -8.47 -0.72
C TYR A 66 3.79 -7.29 -0.14
N SER A 67 5.03 -7.57 0.27
CA SER A 67 6.00 -6.52 0.56
C SER A 67 7.31 -6.75 -0.18
N PHE A 68 8.00 -5.68 -0.52
CA PHE A 68 9.28 -5.71 -1.19
C PHE A 68 10.35 -4.99 -0.36
N ASN A 69 11.44 -5.70 -0.07
CA ASN A 69 12.65 -5.14 0.51
C ASN A 69 13.63 -4.80 -0.62
N ARG A 70 13.85 -3.51 -0.86
CA ARG A 70 14.71 -3.05 -1.96
C ARG A 70 16.18 -3.43 -1.76
N GLU A 71 16.70 -3.38 -0.54
CA GLU A 71 18.12 -3.73 -0.30
C GLU A 71 18.38 -5.21 -0.58
N GLN A 72 17.43 -6.07 -0.21
CA GLN A 72 17.57 -7.52 -0.36
C GLN A 72 17.12 -8.01 -1.74
N GLY A 73 16.35 -7.20 -2.48
CA GLY A 73 15.72 -7.62 -3.73
C GLY A 73 14.72 -8.76 -3.51
N VAL A 74 14.14 -8.84 -2.31
CA VAL A 74 13.24 -9.91 -1.89
C VAL A 74 11.83 -9.38 -1.84
N GLU A 75 10.94 -10.09 -2.54
CA GLU A 75 9.50 -9.99 -2.41
C GLU A 75 9.01 -11.07 -1.45
N GLU A 76 8.09 -10.70 -0.57
CA GLU A 76 7.41 -11.61 0.34
C GLU A 76 5.91 -11.50 0.09
N ASP A 77 5.33 -12.60 -0.41
CA ASP A 77 3.90 -12.73 -0.64
C ASP A 77 3.16 -13.13 0.63
N TYR A 78 1.98 -12.57 0.80
CA TYR A 78 1.09 -12.82 1.92
C TYR A 78 -0.25 -13.37 1.44
N ASP A 79 -1.00 -13.96 2.36
CA ASP A 79 -2.32 -14.49 2.07
C ASP A 79 -3.32 -13.35 1.81
N LEU A 80 -4.11 -13.46 0.74
CA LEU A 80 -5.13 -12.46 0.37
C LEU A 80 -6.20 -12.25 1.44
N SER A 81 -6.36 -13.17 2.40
CA SER A 81 -7.22 -12.96 3.57
C SER A 81 -6.79 -11.79 4.46
N GLY A 82 -5.54 -11.31 4.32
CA GLY A 82 -5.08 -10.07 4.95
C GLY A 82 -5.61 -8.79 4.29
N VAL A 83 -6.29 -8.90 3.14
CA VAL A 83 -6.87 -7.78 2.40
C VAL A 83 -8.38 -7.77 2.56
N THR A 84 -8.92 -6.61 2.94
CA THR A 84 -10.36 -6.33 2.87
C THR A 84 -10.58 -5.03 2.14
N HIS A 85 -11.68 -4.92 1.41
CA HIS A 85 -12.05 -3.65 0.80
C HIS A 85 -13.56 -3.46 0.79
N SER A 86 -13.99 -2.22 0.90
CA SER A 86 -15.35 -1.75 0.62
C SER A 86 -15.35 -1.02 -0.73
N GLU A 87 -16.39 -0.24 -1.02
CA GLU A 87 -16.46 0.55 -2.26
C GLU A 87 -15.24 1.47 -2.42
N ASN A 88 -14.89 2.22 -1.37
CA ASN A 88 -13.91 3.31 -1.43
C ASN A 88 -12.77 3.21 -0.39
N THR A 89 -12.73 2.13 0.39
CA THR A 89 -11.68 1.91 1.39
C THR A 89 -11.04 0.54 1.15
N ILE A 90 -9.71 0.51 1.13
CA ILE A 90 -8.89 -0.70 1.01
C ILE A 90 -8.07 -0.83 2.29
N THR A 91 -8.05 -2.02 2.87
CA THR A 91 -7.28 -2.33 4.08
C THR A 91 -6.40 -3.53 3.86
N GLY A 92 -5.12 -3.43 4.23
CA GLY A 92 -4.15 -4.52 4.24
C GLY A 92 -3.54 -4.71 5.61
N SER A 93 -3.59 -5.93 6.14
CA SER A 93 -3.00 -6.30 7.43
C SER A 93 -1.64 -6.97 7.21
N PHE A 94 -0.58 -6.16 7.18
CA PHE A 94 0.78 -6.63 6.93
C PHE A 94 1.42 -7.12 8.23
N PRO A 95 2.33 -8.12 8.20
CA PRO A 95 3.20 -8.38 9.34
C PRO A 95 4.01 -7.13 9.68
N LEU A 96 4.15 -6.80 10.97
CA LEU A 96 4.98 -5.66 11.41
C LEU A 96 6.43 -5.78 10.91
N ALA A 97 6.90 -7.02 10.71
CA ALA A 97 8.19 -7.32 10.13
C ALA A 97 8.41 -6.72 8.73
N ALA A 98 7.34 -6.43 7.97
CA ALA A 98 7.42 -5.76 6.67
C ALA A 98 8.03 -4.35 6.75
N LEU A 99 8.03 -3.72 7.93
CA LEU A 99 8.66 -2.41 8.18
C LEU A 99 10.08 -2.53 8.81
N ASN A 100 10.59 -3.75 9.01
CA ASN A 100 11.89 -3.95 9.64
C ASN A 100 13.02 -3.26 8.84
N GLY A 101 13.87 -2.54 9.56
CA GLY A 101 15.01 -1.81 8.99
C GLY A 101 14.74 -0.32 8.73
N LEU A 102 13.48 0.14 8.76
CA LEU A 102 13.16 1.56 8.59
C LEU A 102 13.55 2.41 9.81
N GLY A 103 13.45 1.83 11.01
CA GLY A 103 13.83 2.49 12.26
C GLY A 103 12.93 3.68 12.64
N LYS A 104 13.35 4.40 13.69
CA LYS A 104 12.64 5.61 14.16
C LYS A 104 12.91 6.78 13.21
N GLY A 105 11.88 7.59 12.97
CA GLY A 105 11.97 8.78 12.12
C GLY A 105 12.03 8.44 10.63
N HIS A 106 11.58 7.25 10.24
CA HIS A 106 11.45 6.87 8.85
C HIS A 106 10.50 7.82 8.10
N LEU A 107 10.60 7.80 6.78
CA LEU A 107 9.70 8.49 5.88
C LEU A 107 8.67 7.48 5.40
N MET A 108 7.38 7.84 5.42
CA MET A 108 6.30 7.02 4.91
C MET A 108 5.44 7.83 3.93
N SER A 109 5.13 7.24 2.78
CA SER A 109 4.21 7.81 1.80
C SER A 109 3.37 6.71 1.16
N ALA A 110 2.16 7.04 0.73
CA ALA A 110 1.32 6.15 -0.08
C ALA A 110 1.42 6.50 -1.57
N PHE A 111 1.13 5.51 -2.39
CA PHE A 111 1.13 5.62 -3.85
C PHE A 111 0.04 4.72 -4.44
N SER A 112 -0.41 5.09 -5.65
CA SER A 112 -1.28 4.27 -6.48
C SER A 112 -0.72 4.16 -7.89
N GLU A 113 -0.93 2.99 -8.50
CA GLU A 113 -0.57 2.72 -9.89
C GLU A 113 -1.81 2.17 -10.62
N ALA A 114 -1.96 2.50 -11.90
CA ALA A 114 -3.04 2.00 -12.74
C ALA A 114 -2.50 1.63 -14.12
N GLU A 115 -2.83 0.44 -14.61
CA GLU A 115 -2.37 -0.08 -15.92
C GLU A 115 -0.84 -0.03 -16.08
N GLY A 116 -0.11 -0.36 -15.01
CA GLY A 116 1.36 -0.32 -14.98
C GLY A 116 1.97 1.08 -15.05
N ARG A 117 1.17 2.13 -14.83
CA ARG A 117 1.61 3.52 -14.78
C ARG A 117 1.41 4.08 -13.40
N GLU A 118 2.39 4.86 -12.94
CA GLU A 118 2.24 5.64 -11.71
C GLU A 118 1.05 6.60 -11.87
N TYR A 119 0.14 6.54 -10.91
CA TYR A 119 -1.07 7.33 -10.92
C TYR A 119 -1.01 8.42 -9.85
N GLN A 120 -0.55 8.09 -8.64
CA GLN A 120 -0.18 9.04 -7.59
C GLN A 120 1.02 8.53 -6.80
N HIS A 121 1.85 9.44 -6.31
CA HIS A 121 2.96 9.16 -5.41
C HIS A 121 3.07 10.23 -4.33
N GLY A 122 3.77 9.92 -3.23
CA GLY A 122 4.07 10.90 -2.19
C GLY A 122 2.84 11.34 -1.38
N VAL A 123 1.76 10.56 -1.39
CA VAL A 123 0.56 10.86 -0.60
C VAL A 123 0.92 10.73 0.88
N PRO A 124 0.70 11.74 1.73
CA PRO A 124 1.02 11.66 3.16
C PRO A 124 0.30 10.49 3.83
N VAL A 125 0.99 9.84 4.78
CA VAL A 125 0.42 8.75 5.58
C VAL A 125 0.29 9.23 7.02
N GLU A 126 -0.89 9.05 7.61
CA GLU A 126 -1.10 9.26 9.03
C GLU A 126 -0.63 8.02 9.80
N GLU A 127 0.36 8.19 10.66
CA GLU A 127 0.98 7.08 11.38
C GLU A 127 0.52 7.03 12.84
N HIS A 128 -0.07 5.90 13.22
CA HIS A 128 -0.45 5.54 14.59
C HIS A 128 0.32 4.28 15.03
N LEU A 129 1.66 4.38 15.04
CA LEU A 129 2.60 3.31 15.35
C LEU A 129 3.01 3.24 16.83
#